data_AF-A0A920ANI9-F1
#
_entry.id   AF-A0A920ANI9-F1
#
_cell.length_a   1.000
_cell.length_b   1.000
_cell.length_c   1.000
_cell.angle_alpha   90.00
_cell.angle_beta   90.00
_cell.angle_gamma   90.00
#
_symmetry.space_group_name_H-M   'P 1'
#
loop_
_entity.id
_entity.type
_entity.pdbx_description
1 polymer ?
#
loop_
_entity_poly.entity_id
_entity_poly.type
_entity_poly.pdbx_seq_one_letter_code
_entity_poly.pdbx_strand_id
1 'polypeptide(L)'
;MTDKVSKTSYIATNNTNKRLTLSIVPSVSPGLAAENVKKIQCFCFSEQTLEPYETQEWAVRFYVDSELSENVNKRLFVIYFV
;
A
#
# COMPACT_ATOMS: atom_id res chain seq x y z
N MET A 1 -22.90 2.34 -6.86
CA MET A 1 -22.44 2.16 -5.46
C MET A 1 -21.84 0.78 -5.32
N THR A 2 -20.62 0.58 -5.82
CA THR A 2 -19.91 -0.69 -5.62
C THR A 2 -18.45 -0.37 -5.37
N ASP A 3 -18.14 0.04 -4.14
CA ASP A 3 -16.76 0.26 -3.70
C ASP A 3 -16.03 -1.09 -3.76
N LYS A 4 -15.22 -1.30 -4.80
CA LYS A 4 -14.48 -2.54 -4.98
C LYS A 4 -13.29 -2.53 -4.01
N VAL A 5 -13.46 -3.22 -2.89
CA VAL A 5 -12.38 -3.40 -1.90
C VAL A 5 -11.39 -4.42 -2.44
N SER A 6 -10.16 -3.97 -2.69
CA SER A 6 -9.06 -4.87 -3.00
C SER A 6 -8.17 -5.03 -1.77
N LYS A 7 -7.92 -6.27 -1.36
CA LYS A 7 -7.02 -6.61 -0.25
C LYS A 7 -5.76 -7.24 -0.85
N THR A 8 -4.61 -6.71 -0.45
CA THR A 8 -3.31 -7.26 -0.82
C THR A 8 -2.46 -7.42 0.43
N SER A 9 -1.81 -8.56 0.60
CA SER A 9 -0.86 -8.81 1.67
C SER A 9 0.57 -8.66 1.16
N TYR A 10 1.41 -7.97 1.94
CA TYR A 10 2.84 -7.86 1.70
C TYR A 10 3.58 -8.56 2.84
N ILE A 11 4.68 -9.23 2.53
CA ILE A 11 5.53 -9.90 3.51
C ILE A 11 6.87 -9.17 3.53
N ALA A 12 7.31 -8.76 4.71
CA ALA A 12 8.62 -8.16 4.92
C ALA A 12 9.43 -9.02 5.89
N THR A 13 10.68 -9.29 5.53
CA THR A 13 11.61 -10.07 6.34
C THR A 13 12.87 -9.26 6.59
N ASN A 14 13.23 -9.10 7.86
CA ASN A 14 14.50 -8.50 8.25
C ASN A 14 15.63 -9.52 8.12
N ASN A 15 16.40 -9.46 7.04
CA ASN A 15 17.54 -10.36 6.83
C ASN A 15 18.82 -9.93 7.56
N THR A 16 18.76 -8.92 8.43
CA THR A 16 19.91 -8.39 9.17
C THR A 16 19.90 -8.86 10.62
N ASN A 17 21.07 -8.81 11.26
CA ASN A 17 21.23 -9.10 12.68
C ASN A 17 20.91 -7.88 13.59
N LYS A 18 20.28 -6.83 13.05
CA LYS A 18 19.94 -5.60 13.77
C LYS A 18 18.44 -5.37 13.73
N ARG A 19 17.91 -4.72 14.76
CA ARG A 19 16.55 -4.20 14.73
C ARG A 19 16.43 -3.14 13.63
N LEU A 20 15.40 -3.29 12.79
CA LEU A 20 15.09 -2.33 11.73
C LEU A 20 13.76 -1.65 12.05
N THR A 21 13.76 -0.32 12.06
CA THR A 21 12.53 0.47 12.11
C THR A 21 12.32 1.09 10.74
N LEU A 22 11.16 0.84 10.15
CA LEU A 22 10.82 1.23 8.78
C LEU A 22 9.48 1.95 8.75
N SER A 23 9.33 2.85 7.78
CA SER A 23 8.13 3.65 7.59
C SER A 23 7.63 3.46 6.18
N ILE A 24 6.41 2.97 6.05
CA ILE A 24 5.87 2.56 4.76
C ILE A 24 5.02 3.69 4.18
N VAL A 25 5.55 4.34 3.15
CA VAL A 25 4.85 5.43 2.46
C VAL A 25 4.26 4.91 1.15
N PRO A 26 2.92 4.93 0.98
CA PRO A 26 2.28 4.58 -0.27
C PRO A 26 2.42 5.72 -1.27
N SER A 27 2.67 5.37 -2.52
CA SER A 27 2.67 6.24 -3.67
C SER A 27 1.74 5.68 -4.73
N VAL A 28 0.90 6.53 -5.31
CA VAL A 28 -0.10 6.14 -6.31
C VAL A 28 0.21 6.83 -7.63
N SER A 29 0.20 6.07 -8.73
CA SER A 29 0.45 6.59 -10.07
C SER A 29 -0.46 5.93 -11.10
N PRO A 30 -0.92 6.65 -12.15
CA PRO A 30 -0.71 8.08 -12.42
C PRO A 30 -1.52 9.01 -11.51
N GLY A 31 -1.06 10.24 -11.28
CA GLY A 31 -1.70 11.20 -10.35
C GLY A 31 -3.18 11.48 -10.64
N LEU A 32 -3.58 11.50 -11.91
CA LEU A 32 -4.99 11.63 -12.33
C LEU A 32 -5.87 10.47 -11.87
N ALA A 33 -5.29 9.28 -11.68
CA ALA A 33 -5.98 8.12 -11.10
C ALA A 33 -5.94 8.13 -9.57
N ALA A 34 -4.99 8.86 -8.96
CA ALA A 34 -4.84 8.95 -7.51
C ALA A 34 -6.00 9.68 -6.84
N GLU A 35 -6.60 10.68 -7.52
CA GLU A 35 -7.81 11.37 -7.05
C GLU A 35 -9.01 10.42 -6.85
N ASN A 36 -9.02 9.29 -7.57
CA ASN A 36 -10.06 8.27 -7.48
C ASN A 36 -9.80 7.21 -6.38
N VAL A 37 -8.62 7.25 -5.74
CA VAL A 37 -8.30 6.37 -4.61
C VAL A 37 -8.75 7.05 -3.33
N LYS A 38 -10.00 6.79 -2.93
CA LYS A 38 -10.66 7.48 -1.81
C LYS A 38 -10.05 7.18 -0.44
N LYS A 39 -9.56 5.96 -0.23
CA LYS A 39 -9.04 5.55 1.07
C LYS A 39 -8.07 4.39 0.89
N ILE A 40 -6.81 4.63 1.23
CA ILE A 40 -5.89 3.53 1.50
C ILE A 40 -5.92 3.41 3.02
N GLN A 41 -6.48 2.30 3.53
CA GLN A 41 -6.34 1.98 4.94
C GLN A 41 -4.94 1.39 5.11
N CYS A 42 -3.97 2.30 5.01
CA CYS A 42 -2.58 2.02 5.21
C CYS A 42 -2.30 2.29 6.68
N PHE A 43 -1.60 1.36 7.34
CA PHE A 43 -0.96 1.64 8.61
C PHE A 43 0.10 2.76 8.49
N CYS A 44 0.40 3.19 7.25
CA CYS A 44 0.97 4.43 6.69
C CYS A 44 1.86 5.37 7.51
N PHE A 45 1.58 5.55 8.80
CA PHE A 45 2.29 6.47 9.67
C PHE A 45 2.76 5.82 10.97
N SER A 46 2.47 4.53 11.20
CA SER A 46 3.07 3.80 12.31
C SER A 46 4.38 3.18 11.86
N GLU A 47 5.48 3.65 12.46
CA GLU A 47 6.79 2.99 12.40
C GLU A 47 6.61 1.50 12.71
N GLN A 48 7.02 0.65 11.77
CA GLN A 48 7.05 -0.79 11.98
C GLN A 48 8.46 -1.16 12.39
N THR A 49 8.58 -1.88 13.50
CA THR A 49 9.87 -2.38 13.96
C THR A 49 9.91 -3.88 13.71
N LEU A 50 10.92 -4.33 12.97
CA LEU A 50 11.24 -5.73 12.76
C LEU A 50 12.49 -6.08 13.57
N GLU A 51 12.37 -7.09 14.42
CA GLU A 51 13.52 -7.69 15.10
C GLU A 51 14.41 -8.46 14.11
N PRO A 52 15.65 -8.80 14.49
CA PRO A 52 16.55 -9.58 13.64
C PRO A 52 15.90 -10.89 13.17
N TYR A 53 15.93 -11.15 11.85
CA TYR A 53 15.35 -12.36 11.23
C TYR A 53 13.83 -12.50 11.38
N GLU A 54 13.14 -11.45 11.83
CA GLU A 54 11.69 -11.44 11.93
C GLU A 54 11.03 -11.29 10.55
N THR A 55 9.93 -12.00 10.35
CA THR A 55 9.06 -11.87 9.18
C THR A 55 7.69 -11.42 9.63
N GLN A 56 7.20 -10.34 9.04
CA GLN A 56 5.88 -9.78 9.34
C GLN A 56 5.05 -9.67 8.05
N GLU A 57 3.76 -10.00 8.16
CA GLU A 57 2.78 -9.81 7.09
C GLU A 57 1.98 -8.52 7.34
N TRP A 58 1.97 -7.63 6.36
CA TRP A 58 1.15 -6.42 6.36
C TRP A 58 0.05 -6.52 5.31
N ALA A 59 -1.19 -6.66 5.78
CA ALA A 59 -2.36 -6.59 4.93
C ALA A 59 -2.73 -5.13 4.65
N VAL A 60 -2.71 -4.73 3.38
CA VAL A 60 -3.16 -3.41 2.95
C VAL A 60 -4.51 -3.53 2.25
N ARG A 61 -5.41 -2.60 2.58
CA ARG A 61 -6.71 -2.46 1.93
C ARG A 61 -6.79 -1.10 1.28
N PHE A 62 -7.16 -1.07 0.01
CA PHE A 62 -7.40 0.17 -0.71
C PHE A 62 -8.77 0.14 -1.37
N TYR A 63 -9.40 1.32 -1.35
CA TYR A 63 -10.69 1.59 -1.94
C TYR A 63 -10.46 2.37 -3.23
N VAL A 64 -10.87 1.80 -4.36
CA VAL A 64 -10.83 2.45 -5.67
C VAL A 64 -12.26 2.73 -6.10
N ASP A 65 -12.55 3.99 -6.41
CA ASP A 65 -13.84 4.35 -6.99
C ASP A 65 -13.94 3.81 -8.43
N SER A 66 -15.12 3.31 -8.78
CA SER A 66 -15.46 2.81 -10.10
C SER A 66 -15.58 3.89 -11.18
N GLU A 67 -15.59 5.17 -10.82
CA GLU A 67 -15.58 6.31 -11.78
C GLU A 67 -14.22 6.57 -12.45
N LEU A 68 -13.38 5.54 -12.58
CA LEU A 68 -12.23 5.57 -13.48
C LEU A 68 -12.74 5.73 -14.92
N SER A 69 -12.82 6.98 -15.39
CA SER A 69 -13.17 7.32 -16.76
C SER A 69 -12.32 6.48 -17.73
N GLU A 70 -12.94 5.95 -18.79
CA GLU A 70 -12.31 5.02 -19.73
C GLU A 70 -11.01 5.54 -20.38
N ASN A 71 -10.75 6.85 -20.27
CA ASN A 71 -9.57 7.55 -20.77
C ASN A 71 -8.33 7.43 -19.87
N VAL A 72 -8.49 7.01 -18.61
CA VAL A 72 -7.34 6.69 -17.75
C VAL A 72 -7.00 5.22 -18.02
N ASN A 73 -5.80 4.98 -18.57
CA ASN A 73 -5.25 3.62 -18.67
C ASN A 73 -5.53 2.88 -17.37
N LYS A 74 -6.35 1.81 -17.41
CA LYS A 74 -6.94 1.08 -16.26
C LYS A 74 -5.91 0.41 -15.32
N ARG A 75 -4.64 0.80 -15.41
CA ARG A 75 -3.51 0.30 -14.63
C ARG A 75 -3.16 1.33 -13.57
N LEU A 76 -3.76 1.16 -12.40
CA LEU A 76 -3.36 1.85 -11.19
C LEU A 76 -2.16 1.13 -10.59
N PHE A 77 -1.07 1.84 -10.36
CA PHE A 77 0.08 1.32 -9.63
C PHE A 77 0.08 1.92 -8.22
N VAL A 78 0.02 1.05 -7.22
CA VAL A 78 0.24 1.40 -5.82
C VAL A 78 1.58 0.85 -5.41
N ILE A 79 2.51 1.74 -5.13
CA ILE A 79 3.90 1.44 -4.77
C ILE A 79 4.06 1.75 -3.29
N TYR A 80 4.73 0.88 -2.55
CA TYR A 80 5.08 1.12 -1.15
C TYR A 80 6.58 1.32 -1.04
N PHE A 81 7.00 2.47 -0.54
CA PHE A 81 8.38 2.74 -0.18
C PHE A 81 8.57 2.39 1.30
N VAL A 82 9.62 1.63 1.61
CA VAL A 82 9.98 1.13 2.94
C VAL A 82 11.21 1.86 3.45
#